data_AF-V9HEM2-F1
#
_entry.id   AF-V9HEM2-F1
#
_cell.length_a   1.000
_cell.length_b   1.000
_cell.length_c   1.000
_cell.angle_alpha   90.00
_cell.angle_beta   90.00
_cell.angle_gamma   90.00
#
_symmetry.space_group_name_H-M   'P 1'
#
loop_
_entity.id
_entity.type
_entity.pdbx_description
1 polymer ?
#
loop_
_entity_poly.entity_id
_entity_poly.type
_entity_poly.pdbx_seq_one_letter_code
_entity_poly.pdbx_strand_id
1 'polypeptide(L)'
;MKKRILAILISLSIPFSIISCGAEANNNKNNTASNISNNESTITDEEDKNKDSNQSDKYDTNNSNEITTDDANIYYYDVVTDKIVYINKTIEIKDKAVATALVNELKKNPSEEIASALNSDISLNSAKVDSENDTIKLDFSSNFVEAQNLGSGPESSTLTAICNTFGDYFNVSKVIITLDGKPYTSGHISMKDGDTFKVDLNNTLELTK
;
A
#
# COMPACT_ATOMS: atom_id res chain seq x y z
N MET A 1 -14.09 55.10 2.60
CA MET A 1 -12.79 54.56 2.12
C MET A 1 -11.75 54.79 3.21
N LYS A 2 -10.98 53.77 3.62
CA LYS A 2 -9.80 53.93 4.48
C LYS A 2 -8.72 52.94 4.01
N LYS A 3 -7.66 53.43 3.38
CA LYS A 3 -6.56 52.59 2.87
C LYS A 3 -5.68 52.16 4.05
N ARG A 4 -5.39 50.86 4.18
CA ARG A 4 -4.33 50.34 5.05
C ARG A 4 -3.20 49.87 4.15
N ILE A 5 -2.05 50.54 4.22
CA ILE A 5 -0.82 50.10 3.57
C ILE A 5 -0.08 49.23 4.59
N LEU A 6 0.05 47.94 4.30
CA LEU A 6 0.83 47.01 5.10
C LEU A 6 2.27 46.99 4.57
N ALA A 7 3.24 47.31 5.42
CA ALA A 7 4.65 47.29 5.03
C ALA A 7 5.16 45.85 4.96
N ILE A 8 5.79 45.49 3.84
CA ILE A 8 6.42 44.19 3.62
C ILE A 8 7.91 44.30 3.99
N LEU A 9 8.32 43.60 5.05
CA LEU A 9 9.72 43.46 5.44
C LEU A 9 10.25 42.10 4.96
N ILE A 10 10.93 42.09 3.80
CA ILE A 10 11.65 40.92 3.29
C ILE A 10 13.08 40.94 3.88
N SER A 11 13.29 40.19 4.96
CA SER A 11 14.62 39.93 5.53
C SER A 11 15.24 38.69 4.88
N LEU A 12 15.73 38.81 3.65
CA LEU A 12 16.32 37.71 2.88
C LEU A 12 17.82 37.57 3.17
N SER A 13 18.20 36.78 4.19
CA SER A 13 19.61 36.51 4.49
C SER A 13 19.86 35.23 5.30
N ILE A 14 20.02 34.08 4.63
CA ILE A 14 20.79 32.93 5.15
C ILE A 14 21.60 32.34 3.98
N PRO A 15 22.93 32.51 3.96
CA PRO A 15 23.79 31.92 2.94
C PRO A 15 24.77 30.87 3.50
N PHE A 16 25.32 30.07 2.58
CA PHE A 16 26.46 29.15 2.71
C PHE A 16 26.28 27.87 3.54
N SER A 17 25.99 26.79 2.81
CA SER A 17 26.32 25.41 3.16
C SER A 17 27.82 25.26 3.52
N ILE A 18 28.13 24.51 4.57
CA ILE A 18 29.47 24.00 4.80
C ILE A 18 29.65 22.66 4.07
N ILE A 19 30.70 22.58 3.24
CA ILE A 19 31.03 21.38 2.47
C ILE A 19 31.77 20.40 3.40
N SER A 20 31.17 19.24 3.63
CA SER A 20 31.90 18.09 4.19
C SER A 20 32.55 17.31 3.05
N CYS A 21 33.87 17.32 3.00
CA CYS A 21 34.65 16.50 2.07
C CYS A 21 35.56 15.60 2.89
N GLY A 22 35.43 14.28 2.72
CA GLY A 22 36.05 13.31 3.62
C GLY A 22 35.97 11.89 3.06
N ALA A 23 36.74 11.63 2.00
CA ALA A 23 36.95 10.30 1.46
C ALA A 23 38.42 10.14 1.08
N GLU A 24 39.14 9.30 1.82
CA GLU A 24 40.47 8.80 1.43
C GLU A 24 40.42 7.28 1.31
N ALA A 25 41.31 6.73 0.49
CA ALA A 25 41.18 5.39 -0.07
C ALA A 25 41.99 4.33 0.69
N ASN A 26 41.72 3.05 0.40
CA ASN A 26 42.75 2.30 -0.33
C ASN A 26 42.27 1.08 -1.14
N ASN A 27 43.19 0.60 -1.97
CA ASN A 27 43.04 -0.51 -2.92
C ASN A 27 43.30 -1.86 -2.24
N ASN A 28 42.73 -2.95 -2.78
CA ASN A 28 43.58 -3.93 -3.48
C ASN A 28 42.78 -4.78 -4.50
N LYS A 29 43.44 -5.78 -5.10
CA LYS A 29 43.22 -6.29 -6.46
C LYS A 29 43.41 -7.82 -6.53
N ASN A 30 42.97 -8.45 -7.62
CA ASN A 30 43.29 -9.82 -8.08
C ASN A 30 42.65 -11.00 -7.29
N ASN A 31 42.49 -12.24 -7.80
CA ASN A 31 42.32 -12.78 -9.18
C ASN A 31 41.95 -14.31 -9.11
N THR A 32 41.62 -14.91 -10.27
CA THR A 32 41.83 -16.35 -10.62
C THR A 32 40.89 -17.43 -10.02
N ALA A 33 39.76 -17.64 -10.70
CA ALA A 33 39.45 -18.80 -11.58
C ALA A 33 39.42 -20.29 -11.10
N SER A 34 38.57 -21.03 -11.85
CA SER A 34 38.67 -22.45 -12.27
C SER A 34 38.17 -23.59 -11.37
N ASN A 35 37.09 -24.24 -11.85
CA ASN A 35 36.89 -25.68 -12.13
C ASN A 35 35.39 -26.02 -11.89
N ILE A 36 34.57 -26.48 -12.85
CA ILE A 36 34.71 -27.59 -13.82
C ILE A 36 34.93 -28.95 -13.15
N SER A 37 33.86 -29.72 -13.00
CA SER A 37 33.75 -31.04 -13.66
C SER A 37 32.28 -31.46 -13.78
N ASN A 38 31.95 -32.09 -14.90
CA ASN A 38 30.70 -32.84 -15.07
C ASN A 38 30.87 -34.25 -14.46
N ASN A 39 29.76 -34.95 -14.24
CA ASN A 39 29.61 -36.31 -14.78
C ASN A 39 28.12 -36.65 -15.02
N GLU A 40 27.87 -37.65 -15.86
CA GLU A 40 26.57 -38.07 -16.40
C GLU A 40 26.23 -39.53 -15.97
N SER A 41 25.25 -40.17 -16.63
CA SER A 41 24.85 -41.60 -16.53
C SER A 41 24.03 -42.02 -15.29
N THR A 42 22.95 -42.82 -15.41
CA THR A 42 22.22 -43.36 -16.59
C THR A 42 20.74 -43.65 -16.27
N ILE A 43 19.97 -44.11 -17.26
CA ILE A 43 18.57 -44.59 -17.22
C ILE A 43 18.52 -46.12 -17.49
N THR A 44 17.44 -46.87 -17.23
CA THR A 44 16.03 -46.47 -17.01
C THR A 44 15.40 -46.97 -15.68
N ASP A 45 14.55 -47.99 -15.51
CA ASP A 45 13.89 -49.02 -16.36
C ASP A 45 12.50 -49.41 -15.77
N GLU A 46 11.74 -50.28 -16.44
CA GLU A 46 10.26 -50.37 -16.33
C GLU A 46 9.66 -51.35 -15.29
N GLU A 47 8.49 -50.93 -14.79
CA GLU A 47 7.25 -51.64 -14.35
C GLU A 47 7.16 -53.17 -14.12
N ASP A 48 6.38 -53.56 -13.09
CA ASP A 48 5.37 -54.64 -13.23
C ASP A 48 4.09 -54.39 -12.40
N LYS A 49 3.06 -55.23 -12.57
CA LYS A 49 1.62 -54.94 -12.35
C LYS A 49 1.07 -55.57 -11.06
N ASN A 50 -0.07 -55.08 -10.53
CA ASN A 50 -1.42 -55.57 -10.91
C ASN A 50 -2.55 -55.28 -9.86
N LYS A 51 -3.78 -55.06 -10.38
CA LYS A 51 -5.12 -55.30 -9.79
C LYS A 51 -5.66 -54.57 -8.53
N ASP A 52 -6.65 -53.71 -8.81
CA ASP A 52 -8.09 -53.87 -8.47
C ASP A 52 -8.58 -53.80 -7.00
N SER A 53 -9.25 -52.68 -6.67
CA SER A 53 -10.63 -52.71 -6.12
C SER A 53 -11.27 -51.30 -6.09
N ASN A 54 -12.60 -51.23 -6.20
CA ASN A 54 -13.36 -49.97 -6.07
C ASN A 54 -13.52 -49.57 -4.60
N GLN A 55 -13.31 -48.29 -4.28
CA GLN A 55 -14.20 -47.58 -3.36
C GLN A 55 -14.39 -46.12 -3.81
N SER A 56 -15.61 -45.61 -3.64
CA SER A 56 -15.98 -44.24 -3.98
C SER A 56 -15.69 -43.28 -2.83
N ASP A 57 -14.71 -42.40 -3.00
CA ASP A 57 -14.63 -41.17 -2.23
C ASP A 57 -15.12 -39.99 -3.10
N LYS A 58 -16.39 -39.65 -2.86
CA LYS A 58 -17.03 -38.45 -3.41
C LYS A 58 -16.44 -37.26 -2.67
N TYR A 59 -15.38 -36.68 -3.23
CA TYR A 59 -14.85 -35.38 -2.80
C TYR A 59 -15.93 -34.33 -2.98
N ASP A 60 -16.70 -34.09 -1.93
CA ASP A 60 -17.63 -32.97 -1.84
C ASP A 60 -16.81 -31.68 -1.75
N THR A 61 -16.53 -31.11 -2.93
CA THR A 61 -16.07 -29.74 -3.12
C THR A 61 -17.20 -28.79 -2.71
N ASN A 62 -17.48 -28.76 -1.41
CA ASN A 62 -18.32 -27.78 -0.74
C ASN A 62 -17.56 -26.45 -0.65
N ASN A 63 -17.25 -25.90 -1.83
CA ASN A 63 -16.72 -24.56 -2.00
C ASN A 63 -17.87 -23.55 -1.78
N SER A 64 -18.33 -23.51 -0.53
CA SER A 64 -19.27 -22.52 -0.01
C SER A 64 -18.47 -21.25 0.24
N ASN A 65 -18.35 -20.39 -0.79
CA ASN A 65 -17.74 -19.07 -0.66
C ASN A 65 -18.36 -18.35 0.54
N GLU A 66 -17.55 -18.06 1.55
CA GLU A 66 -18.07 -17.54 2.81
C GLU A 66 -18.25 -16.02 2.67
N ILE A 67 -19.50 -15.60 2.48
CA ILE A 67 -19.87 -14.18 2.39
C ILE A 67 -20.32 -13.73 3.78
N THR A 68 -19.56 -12.82 4.37
CA THR A 68 -19.95 -12.07 5.57
C THR A 68 -20.08 -10.58 5.24
N THR A 69 -20.64 -9.82 6.18
CA THR A 69 -20.74 -8.37 6.09
C THR A 69 -20.30 -7.73 7.40
N ASP A 70 -19.66 -6.57 7.30
CA ASP A 70 -19.23 -5.77 8.45
C ASP A 70 -19.29 -4.28 8.09
N ASP A 71 -19.30 -3.39 9.07
CA ASP A 71 -19.36 -1.94 8.83
C ASP A 71 -17.97 -1.29 8.89
N ALA A 72 -17.62 -0.51 7.88
CA ALA A 72 -16.33 0.15 7.73
C ALA A 72 -16.50 1.63 7.38
N ASN A 73 -15.63 2.50 7.92
CA ASN A 73 -15.52 3.89 7.47
C ASN A 73 -14.54 3.96 6.30
N ILE A 74 -15.03 4.35 5.12
CA ILE A 74 -14.21 4.51 3.92
C ILE A 74 -13.91 5.99 3.76
N TYR A 75 -12.63 6.35 3.82
CA TYR A 75 -12.16 7.74 3.81
C TYR A 75 -11.72 8.17 2.40
N TYR A 76 -11.89 9.46 2.11
CA TYR A 76 -11.59 10.11 0.83
C TYR A 76 -11.00 11.50 1.06
N TYR A 77 -10.25 12.01 0.09
CA TYR A 77 -9.82 13.41 0.07
C TYR A 77 -10.77 14.25 -0.79
N ASP A 78 -11.45 15.19 -0.15
CA ASP A 78 -12.24 16.22 -0.80
C ASP A 78 -11.31 17.38 -1.23
N VAL A 79 -11.01 17.42 -2.53
CA VAL A 79 -10.20 18.46 -3.19
C VAL A 79 -10.85 19.85 -3.20
N VAL A 80 -12.16 19.95 -2.96
CA VAL A 80 -12.92 21.21 -3.01
C VAL A 80 -12.92 21.90 -1.65
N THR A 81 -13.04 21.14 -0.55
CA THR A 81 -12.97 21.71 0.82
C THR A 81 -11.60 21.56 1.50
N ASP A 82 -10.64 20.89 0.86
CA ASP A 82 -9.29 20.58 1.37
C ASP A 82 -9.32 19.79 2.69
N LYS A 83 -10.02 18.64 2.66
CA LYS A 83 -10.30 17.82 3.86
C LYS A 83 -10.32 16.33 3.57
N ILE A 84 -10.07 15.55 4.61
CA ILE A 84 -10.43 14.14 4.63
C ILE A 84 -11.89 14.02 5.08
N VAL A 85 -12.71 13.35 4.27
CA VAL A 85 -14.10 12.98 4.59
C VAL A 85 -14.24 11.47 4.64
N TYR A 86 -15.32 10.96 5.23
CA TYR A 86 -15.62 9.52 5.22
C TYR A 86 -17.11 9.23 5.03
N ILE A 87 -17.40 8.01 4.60
CA ILE A 87 -18.74 7.42 4.62
C ILE A 87 -18.69 6.08 5.34
N ASN A 88 -19.65 5.83 6.22
CA ASN A 88 -19.84 4.51 6.79
C ASN A 88 -20.49 3.57 5.76
N LYS A 89 -20.01 2.32 5.69
CA LYS A 89 -20.37 1.32 4.68
C LYS A 89 -20.41 -0.08 5.26
N THR A 90 -21.55 -0.74 5.16
CA THR A 90 -21.59 -2.21 5.23
C THR A 90 -20.89 -2.77 3.99
N ILE A 91 -19.78 -3.47 4.17
CA ILE A 91 -18.96 -4.07 3.11
C ILE A 91 -19.24 -5.56 2.96
N GLU A 92 -19.27 -6.07 1.71
CA GLU A 92 -19.31 -7.52 1.46
C GLU A 92 -17.90 -8.11 1.54
N ILE A 93 -17.65 -8.94 2.55
CA ILE A 93 -16.40 -9.67 2.75
C ILE A 93 -16.59 -11.07 2.20
N LYS A 94 -15.76 -11.46 1.22
CA LYS A 94 -15.80 -12.77 0.57
C LYS A 94 -14.55 -13.55 0.92
N ASP A 95 -14.74 -14.80 1.36
CA ASP A 95 -13.66 -15.72 1.71
C ASP A 95 -12.67 -15.12 2.73
N LYS A 96 -13.21 -14.30 3.66
CA LYS A 96 -12.49 -13.55 4.71
C LYS A 96 -11.46 -12.53 4.18
N ALA A 97 -11.49 -12.18 2.90
CA ALA A 97 -10.58 -11.22 2.25
C ALA A 97 -10.96 -9.74 2.52
N VAL A 98 -11.01 -9.35 3.80
CA VAL A 98 -11.41 -8.01 4.26
C VAL A 98 -10.66 -6.88 3.55
N ALA A 99 -9.34 -6.97 3.44
CA ALA A 99 -8.52 -5.94 2.80
C ALA A 99 -8.88 -5.72 1.31
N THR A 100 -9.31 -6.78 0.63
CA THR A 100 -9.81 -6.72 -0.75
C THR A 100 -11.16 -6.02 -0.81
N ALA A 101 -12.05 -6.23 0.17
CA ALA A 101 -13.32 -5.50 0.27
C ALA A 101 -13.11 -4.00 0.49
N LEU A 102 -12.20 -3.61 1.41
CA LEU A 102 -11.83 -2.21 1.63
C LEU A 102 -11.25 -1.55 0.37
N VAL A 103 -10.36 -2.23 -0.35
CA VAL A 103 -9.83 -1.77 -1.65
C VAL A 103 -10.93 -1.60 -2.69
N ASN A 104 -11.92 -2.49 -2.73
CA ASN A 104 -13.03 -2.41 -3.66
C ASN A 104 -13.95 -1.22 -3.36
N GLU A 105 -14.12 -0.80 -2.11
CA GLU A 105 -14.81 0.46 -1.79
C GLU A 105 -13.96 1.71 -2.07
N LEU A 106 -12.66 1.69 -1.73
CA LEU A 106 -11.72 2.80 -2.00
C LEU A 106 -11.62 3.15 -3.50
N LYS A 107 -11.90 2.19 -4.38
CA LYS A 107 -11.99 2.35 -5.84
C LYS A 107 -13.28 3.01 -6.35
N LYS A 108 -14.28 3.25 -5.50
CA LYS A 108 -15.56 3.88 -5.87
C LYS A 108 -15.54 5.34 -5.44
N ASN A 109 -16.11 6.22 -6.25
CA ASN A 109 -16.33 7.60 -5.81
C ASN A 109 -17.43 7.64 -4.74
N PRO A 110 -17.30 8.47 -3.68
CA PRO A 110 -18.35 8.64 -2.69
C PRO A 110 -19.49 9.56 -3.18
N SER A 111 -19.22 10.44 -4.15
CA SER A 111 -20.17 11.35 -4.80
C SER A 111 -19.76 11.63 -6.26
N GLU A 112 -20.48 12.51 -6.96
CA GLU A 112 -20.06 13.00 -8.29
C GLU A 112 -18.94 14.06 -8.21
N GLU A 113 -18.78 14.72 -7.07
CA GLU A 113 -17.84 15.84 -6.87
C GLU A 113 -16.49 15.41 -6.26
N ILE A 114 -16.48 14.28 -5.53
CA ILE A 114 -15.30 13.75 -4.83
C ILE A 114 -14.85 12.46 -5.52
N ALA A 115 -13.54 12.35 -5.80
CA ALA A 115 -12.95 11.19 -6.46
C ALA A 115 -12.84 9.97 -5.54
N SER A 116 -12.68 8.78 -6.13
CA SER A 116 -12.21 7.60 -5.42
C SER A 116 -10.81 7.82 -4.83
N ALA A 117 -10.52 7.20 -3.69
CA ALA A 117 -9.20 7.27 -3.06
C ALA A 117 -8.17 6.36 -3.77
N LEU A 118 -8.63 5.36 -4.53
CA LEU A 118 -7.78 4.46 -5.30
C LEU A 118 -8.22 4.42 -6.77
N ASN A 119 -7.26 4.52 -7.70
CA ASN A 119 -7.52 4.25 -9.11
C ASN A 119 -7.93 2.77 -9.32
N SER A 120 -8.84 2.52 -10.27
CA SER A 120 -9.35 1.19 -10.62
C SER A 120 -8.27 0.16 -10.94
N ASP A 121 -7.15 0.61 -11.50
CA ASP A 121 -6.12 -0.21 -12.14
C ASP A 121 -5.02 -0.64 -11.15
N ILE A 122 -5.09 -0.17 -9.90
CA ILE A 122 -4.16 -0.51 -8.82
C ILE A 122 -4.61 -1.82 -8.15
N SER A 123 -3.71 -2.78 -8.03
CA SER A 123 -3.96 -4.05 -7.33
C SER A 123 -3.36 -4.03 -5.93
N LEU A 124 -3.97 -4.76 -5.00
CA LEU A 124 -3.41 -5.07 -3.70
C LEU A 124 -2.78 -6.47 -3.78
N ASN A 125 -1.45 -6.55 -3.66
CA ASN A 125 -0.68 -7.78 -3.66
C ASN A 125 -0.83 -8.52 -2.32
N SER A 126 -0.79 -7.78 -1.21
CA SER A 126 -1.06 -8.34 0.13
C SER A 126 -1.40 -7.26 1.15
N ALA A 127 -2.13 -7.64 2.21
CA ALA A 127 -2.26 -6.88 3.44
C ALA A 127 -1.90 -7.78 4.63
N LYS A 128 -1.17 -7.24 5.62
CA LYS A 128 -0.72 -7.98 6.81
C LYS A 128 -0.80 -7.09 8.04
N VAL A 129 -1.68 -7.44 8.97
CA VAL A 129 -1.78 -6.78 10.28
C VAL A 129 -0.67 -7.32 11.19
N ASP A 130 -0.04 -6.42 11.95
CA ASP A 130 0.88 -6.72 13.04
C ASP A 130 0.40 -5.93 14.27
N SER A 131 -0.37 -6.60 15.11
CA SER A 131 -0.95 -6.03 16.34
C SER A 131 0.07 -5.88 17.48
N GLU A 132 1.25 -6.50 17.40
CA GLU A 132 2.31 -6.33 18.40
C GLU A 132 3.03 -5.00 18.17
N ASN A 133 3.30 -4.67 16.91
CA ASN A 133 3.91 -3.40 16.50
C ASN A 133 2.89 -2.29 16.24
N ASP A 134 1.59 -2.55 16.39
CA ASP A 134 0.50 -1.59 16.11
C ASP A 134 0.61 -1.03 14.67
N THR A 135 0.63 -1.93 13.68
CA THR A 135 0.71 -1.57 12.25
C THR A 135 -0.15 -2.47 11.37
N ILE A 136 -0.42 -2.01 10.15
CA ILE A 136 -0.76 -2.86 9.00
C ILE A 136 0.17 -2.55 7.83
N LYS A 137 0.76 -3.56 7.20
CA LYS A 137 1.51 -3.43 5.94
C LYS A 137 0.58 -3.73 4.76
N LEU A 138 0.52 -2.79 3.81
CA LEU A 138 -0.18 -2.89 2.54
C LEU A 138 0.86 -2.91 1.41
N ASP A 139 0.81 -3.93 0.56
CA ASP A 139 1.62 -3.99 -0.66
C ASP A 139 0.71 -3.84 -1.88
N PHE A 140 0.91 -2.79 -2.67
CA PHE A 140 0.18 -2.52 -3.90
C PHE A 140 1.07 -2.76 -5.14
N SER A 141 0.45 -2.86 -6.31
CA SER A 141 1.16 -2.95 -7.59
C SER A 141 1.98 -1.68 -7.89
N SER A 142 3.14 -1.83 -8.54
CA SER A 142 4.06 -0.71 -8.82
C SER A 142 3.51 0.41 -9.68
N ASN A 143 2.41 0.20 -10.42
CA ASN A 143 1.71 1.25 -11.16
C ASN A 143 1.00 2.29 -10.26
N PHE A 144 0.95 2.12 -8.92
CA PHE A 144 0.21 3.01 -8.00
C PHE A 144 0.43 4.50 -8.28
N VAL A 145 1.69 4.94 -8.36
CA VAL A 145 2.03 6.38 -8.49
C VAL A 145 1.64 6.91 -9.88
N GLU A 146 1.86 6.12 -10.93
CA GLU A 146 1.52 6.48 -12.31
C GLU A 146 -0.01 6.50 -12.54
N ALA A 147 -0.73 5.54 -11.97
CA ALA A 147 -2.19 5.43 -12.05
C ALA A 147 -2.92 6.50 -11.20
N GLN A 148 -2.33 6.91 -10.08
CA GLN A 148 -2.84 8.05 -9.29
C GLN A 148 -2.55 9.39 -9.98
N ASN A 149 -1.32 9.58 -10.50
CA ASN A 149 -0.86 10.81 -11.16
C ASN A 149 -1.16 12.10 -10.36
N LEU A 150 -0.98 12.04 -9.03
CA LEU A 150 -1.30 13.12 -8.10
C LEU A 150 -0.09 14.03 -7.84
N GLY A 151 -0.36 15.33 -7.66
CA GLY A 151 0.62 16.27 -7.10
C GLY A 151 0.74 16.11 -5.58
N SER A 152 1.84 16.62 -5.00
CA SER A 152 2.25 16.37 -3.60
C SER A 152 1.17 16.53 -2.52
N GLY A 153 0.34 17.57 -2.61
CA GLY A 153 -0.78 17.79 -1.67
C GLY A 153 -1.82 16.68 -1.77
N PRO A 154 -2.52 16.55 -2.93
CA PRO A 154 -3.44 15.44 -3.18
C PRO A 154 -2.86 14.05 -2.93
N GLU A 155 -1.59 13.80 -3.27
CA GLU A 155 -0.90 12.53 -2.98
C GLU A 155 -0.86 12.25 -1.47
N SER A 156 -0.43 13.24 -0.67
CA SER A 156 -0.38 13.13 0.79
C SER A 156 -1.76 12.89 1.41
N SER A 157 -2.78 13.61 0.94
CA SER A 157 -4.15 13.47 1.44
C SER A 157 -4.81 12.15 1.01
N THR A 158 -4.57 11.68 -0.22
CA THR A 158 -5.04 10.37 -0.69
C THR A 158 -4.36 9.22 0.06
N LEU A 159 -3.05 9.30 0.32
CA LEU A 159 -2.37 8.33 1.18
C LEU A 159 -2.94 8.36 2.61
N THR A 160 -3.25 9.54 3.15
CA THR A 160 -3.92 9.69 4.45
C THR A 160 -5.31 9.03 4.47
N ALA A 161 -6.11 9.20 3.42
CA ALA A 161 -7.42 8.55 3.28
C ALA A 161 -7.32 7.01 3.22
N ILE A 162 -6.36 6.47 2.47
CA ILE A 162 -6.08 5.02 2.45
C ILE A 162 -5.63 4.55 3.84
N CYS A 163 -4.70 5.28 4.48
CA CYS A 163 -4.19 4.92 5.81
C CYS A 163 -5.29 4.93 6.86
N ASN A 164 -6.18 5.94 6.85
CA ASN A 164 -7.30 6.03 7.77
C ASN A 164 -8.30 4.87 7.58
N THR A 165 -8.64 4.52 6.34
CA THR A 165 -9.57 3.41 6.04
C THR A 165 -9.07 2.07 6.57
N PHE A 166 -7.77 1.80 6.45
CA PHE A 166 -7.18 0.57 6.99
C PHE A 166 -6.89 0.65 8.49
N GLY A 167 -6.46 1.81 8.99
CA GLY A 167 -6.12 2.03 10.38
C GLY A 167 -7.31 2.01 11.33
N ASP A 168 -8.41 2.65 10.93
CA ASP A 168 -9.68 2.65 11.67
C ASP A 168 -10.26 1.23 11.72
N TYR A 169 -10.44 0.59 10.56
CA TYR A 169 -11.03 -0.75 10.49
C TYR A 169 -10.23 -1.82 11.24
N PHE A 170 -8.88 -1.85 11.09
CA PHE A 170 -8.05 -2.83 11.80
C PHE A 170 -7.61 -2.38 13.20
N ASN A 171 -8.07 -1.20 13.67
CA ASN A 171 -7.71 -0.60 14.95
C ASN A 171 -6.17 -0.58 15.18
N VAL A 172 -5.44 0.06 14.26
CA VAL A 172 -3.97 0.27 14.32
C VAL A 172 -3.62 1.73 13.99
N SER A 173 -2.60 2.29 14.66
CA SER A 173 -2.26 3.71 14.51
C SER A 173 -1.32 4.06 13.34
N LYS A 174 -0.76 3.03 12.67
CA LYS A 174 0.27 3.16 11.62
C LYS A 174 0.02 2.22 10.45
N VAL A 175 0.43 2.67 9.26
CA VAL A 175 0.36 1.90 8.02
C VAL A 175 1.70 1.92 7.30
N ILE A 176 2.24 0.75 6.93
CA ILE A 176 3.39 0.63 6.04
C ILE A 176 2.83 0.43 4.62
N ILE A 177 3.24 1.25 3.66
CA ILE A 177 2.85 1.08 2.25
C ILE A 177 4.09 0.70 1.44
N THR A 178 3.98 -0.40 0.68
CA THR A 178 4.98 -0.83 -0.30
C THR A 178 4.38 -1.01 -1.69
N LEU A 179 5.24 -0.91 -2.70
CA LEU A 179 4.94 -1.02 -4.12
C LEU A 179 5.78 -2.17 -4.71
N ASP A 180 5.13 -3.28 -5.06
CA ASP A 180 5.77 -4.57 -5.41
C ASP A 180 6.94 -4.93 -4.47
N GLY A 181 6.66 -4.91 -3.17
CA GLY A 181 7.58 -5.23 -2.07
C GLY A 181 8.53 -4.10 -1.65
N LYS A 182 8.65 -3.00 -2.42
CA LYS A 182 9.59 -1.90 -2.16
C LYS A 182 8.94 -0.77 -1.34
N PRO A 183 9.67 -0.04 -0.49
CA PRO A 183 9.15 1.14 0.21
C PRO A 183 8.49 2.15 -0.73
N TYR A 184 7.35 2.72 -0.33
CA TYR A 184 6.63 3.71 -1.13
C TYR A 184 7.55 4.88 -1.52
N THR A 185 7.65 5.17 -2.82
CA THR A 185 8.40 6.32 -3.34
C THR A 185 7.72 6.86 -4.60
N SER A 186 7.57 8.18 -4.65
CA SER A 186 6.98 8.97 -5.72
C SER A 186 7.91 10.13 -6.12
N GLY A 187 7.39 11.10 -6.90
CA GLY A 187 8.09 12.36 -7.17
C GLY A 187 8.11 13.35 -6.00
N HIS A 188 7.45 13.04 -4.87
CA HIS A 188 7.26 13.97 -3.75
C HIS A 188 7.49 13.34 -2.37
N ILE A 189 7.19 12.05 -2.21
CA ILE A 189 7.35 11.28 -0.99
C ILE A 189 8.36 10.14 -1.24
N SER A 190 9.27 9.89 -0.30
CA SER A 190 10.15 8.72 -0.37
C SER A 190 10.36 8.15 1.02
N MET A 191 9.83 6.94 1.22
CA MET A 191 9.90 6.17 2.45
C MET A 191 11.09 5.21 2.41
N LYS A 192 11.68 4.90 3.56
CA LYS A 192 12.65 3.81 3.74
C LYS A 192 11.92 2.52 4.13
N ASP A 193 12.65 1.41 4.15
CA ASP A 193 12.08 0.15 4.64
C ASP A 193 11.76 0.26 6.14
N GLY A 194 10.56 -0.18 6.50
CA GLY A 194 9.98 -0.02 7.84
C GLY A 194 9.39 1.36 8.16
N ASP A 195 9.54 2.40 7.33
CA ASP A 195 8.92 3.71 7.60
C ASP A 195 7.38 3.62 7.51
N THR A 196 6.69 4.23 8.47
CA THR A 196 5.22 4.18 8.60
C THR A 196 4.56 5.52 8.26
N PHE A 197 3.47 5.48 7.49
CA PHE A 197 2.45 6.52 7.50
C PHE A 197 1.66 6.44 8.81
N LYS A 198 1.22 7.60 9.33
CA LYS A 198 0.42 7.69 10.57
C LYS A 198 -1.06 7.81 10.21
N VAL A 199 -1.91 7.12 10.95
CA VAL A 199 -3.37 7.27 10.92
C VAL A 199 -3.77 8.57 11.63
N ASP A 200 -4.61 9.38 11.01
CA ASP A 200 -5.07 10.65 11.58
C ASP A 200 -6.56 10.90 11.36
N LEU A 201 -7.34 10.54 12.39
CA LEU A 201 -8.80 10.70 12.42
C LEU A 201 -9.25 12.03 13.06
N ASN A 202 -8.33 12.90 13.49
CA ASN A 202 -8.65 14.03 14.37
C ASN A 202 -9.44 15.16 13.68
N ASN A 203 -9.41 15.23 12.34
CA ASN A 203 -10.05 16.27 11.54
C ASN A 203 -10.92 15.70 10.41
N THR A 204 -11.35 14.44 10.49
CA THR A 204 -12.17 13.79 9.46
C THR A 204 -13.64 14.11 9.64
N LEU A 205 -14.36 14.41 8.55
CA LEU A 205 -15.80 14.71 8.58
C LEU A 205 -16.63 13.59 7.94
N GLU A 206 -17.77 13.26 8.52
CA GLU A 206 -18.74 12.38 7.86
C GLU A 206 -19.39 13.12 6.67
N LEU A 207 -19.38 12.49 5.49
CA LEU A 207 -20.01 13.01 4.29
C LEU A 207 -21.53 12.74 4.34
N THR A 208 -22.23 13.56 5.11
CA THR A 208 -23.70 13.57 5.13
C THR A 208 -24.28 13.90 3.76
N LYS A 209 -25.24 13.09 3.31
CA LYS A 209 -25.91 13.17 2.00
C LYS A 209 -27.15 14.08 2.00
#